data_AF-A0A2X4TB24-F1
#
_entry.id   AF-A0A2X4TB24-F1
#
_cell.length_a   1.000
_cell.length_b   1.000
_cell.length_c   1.000
_cell.angle_alpha   90.00
_cell.angle_beta   90.00
_cell.angle_gamma   90.00
#
_symmetry.space_group_name_H-M   'P 1'
#
loop_
_entity.id
_entity.type
_entity.pdbx_description
1 polymer ?
#
loop_
_entity_poly.entity_id
_entity_poly.type
_entity_poly.pdbx_seq_one_letter_code
_entity_poly.pdbx_strand_id
1 'polypeptide(L)' 'MSLPLFDKPFSPHGGTKVLSGNLGRAVMKTSAVPVENQIIEAPAVVFESQHDVLPAF' A
#
# COMPACT_ATOMS: atom_id res chain seq x y z
N MET A 1 14.48 -2.70 21.82
CA MET A 1 13.72 -1.80 20.92
C MET A 1 13.05 -0.75 21.79
N SER A 2 13.46 0.52 21.71
CA SER A 2 12.87 1.59 22.50
C SER A 2 11.63 2.15 21.80
N LEU A 3 10.57 2.42 22.56
CA LEU A 3 9.39 3.11 22.04
C LEU A 3 9.74 4.60 21.77
N PRO A 4 9.25 5.19 20.67
CA PRO A 4 9.50 6.58 20.33
C PRO A 4 8.76 7.52 21.28
N LEU A 5 9.38 8.68 21.54
CA LEU A 5 8.74 9.80 22.21
C LEU A 5 7.84 10.56 21.23
N PHE A 6 6.90 11.34 21.76
CA PHE A 6 5.96 12.12 20.95
C PHE A 6 6.65 13.03 19.92
N ASP A 7 7.81 13.59 20.27
CA ASP A 7 8.62 14.48 19.42
C ASP A 7 9.55 13.73 18.43
N LYS A 8 9.68 12.41 18.56
CA LYS A 8 10.57 11.57 17.73
C LYS A 8 9.85 10.33 17.21
N PRO A 9 8.78 10.49 16.41
CA PRO A 9 8.03 9.35 15.89
C PRO A 9 8.85 8.57 14.87
N PHE A 10 8.49 7.29 14.65
CA PHE A 10 9.09 6.48 13.56
C PHE A 10 8.82 7.06 12.17
N SER A 11 7.67 7.71 12.01
CA SER A 11 7.25 8.35 10.77
C SER A 11 6.33 9.52 11.12
N PRO A 12 6.35 10.63 10.37
CA PRO A 12 5.44 11.76 10.60
C PRO A 12 3.96 11.41 10.37
N HIS A 13 3.66 10.27 9.74
CA HIS A 13 2.30 9.79 9.51
C HIS A 13 2.12 8.31 9.92
N GLY A 14 0.89 7.91 10.25
CA GLY A 14 0.56 6.52 10.63
C GLY A 14 0.60 5.50 9.48
N GLY A 15 1.00 5.93 8.28
CA GLY A 15 1.20 5.05 7.14
C GLY A 15 -0.08 4.50 6.52
N THR A 16 -1.23 5.15 6.73
CA THR A 16 -2.49 4.82 6.05
C THR A 16 -2.88 6.01 5.20
N LYS A 17 -3.06 5.81 3.89
CA LYS A 17 -3.42 6.85 2.92
C LYS A 17 -4.73 6.47 2.22
N VAL A 18 -5.63 7.43 2.02
CA VAL A 18 -6.83 7.28 1.20
C VAL A 18 -6.48 7.59 -0.26
N LEU A 19 -6.93 6.74 -1.18
CA LEU A 19 -6.82 6.91 -2.63
C LEU A 19 -8.21 7.11 -3.23
N SER A 20 -8.31 7.92 -4.28
CA SER A 20 -9.57 8.20 -4.98
C SER A 20 -9.33 8.39 -6.47
N GLY A 21 -10.19 7.82 -7.31
CA GLY A 21 -10.15 7.93 -8.77
C GLY A 21 -11.37 7.33 -9.43
N ASN A 22 -11.29 7.09 -10.74
CA ASN A 22 -12.36 6.48 -11.53
C ASN A 22 -12.73 5.05 -11.09
N LEU A 23 -11.82 4.32 -10.45
CA LEU A 23 -12.08 3.00 -9.85
C LEU A 23 -12.75 3.06 -8.46
N GLY A 24 -13.02 4.26 -7.93
CA GLY A 24 -13.65 4.46 -6.63
C GLY A 24 -12.70 4.97 -5.54
N ARG A 25 -12.84 4.44 -4.32
CA ARG A 25 -12.04 4.82 -3.14
C ARG A 25 -11.39 3.59 -2.50
N ALA A 26 -10.12 3.73 -2.11
CA ALA A 26 -9.35 2.67 -1.47
C ALA A 26 -8.46 3.23 -0.35
N VAL A 27 -7.83 2.32 0.41
CA VAL A 27 -6.81 2.64 1.41
C VAL A 27 -5.51 1.90 1.09
N MET A 28 -4.38 2.55 1.31
CA MET A 28 -3.04 1.97 1.14
C MET A 28 -2.25 2.09 2.45
N LYS A 29 -1.57 1.00 2.84
CA LYS A 29 -0.65 0.99 3.97
C LYS A 29 0.76 1.41 3.54
N THR A 30 0.98 2.71 3.39
CA THR A 30 2.26 3.28 2.89
C THR A 30 3.46 3.02 3.82
N SER A 31 3.27 2.77 5.12
CA SER A 31 4.39 2.49 6.02
C SER A 31 5.11 1.16 5.74
N ALA A 32 4.48 0.26 5.00
CA ALA A 32 5.04 -1.06 4.67
C ALA A 32 5.53 -1.14 3.21
N VAL A 33 5.50 -0.03 2.47
CA VAL A 33 5.84 0.01 1.03
C VAL A 33 6.98 1.01 0.79
N PRO A 34 8.11 0.58 0.17
CA PRO A 34 9.19 1.48 -0.21
C PRO A 34 8.67 2.65 -1.05
N VAL A 35 9.25 3.85 -0.88
CA VAL A 35 8.77 5.08 -1.50
C VAL A 35 8.76 4.97 -3.03
N GLU A 36 9.79 4.34 -3.59
CA GLU A 36 9.94 4.06 -5.01
C GLU A 36 8.85 3.15 -5.59
N ASN A 37 8.18 2.35 -4.76
CA ASN A 37 7.12 1.42 -5.15
C ASN A 37 5.71 1.95 -4.84
N GLN A 38 5.57 3.20 -4.37
CA GLN A 38 4.25 3.79 -4.09
C GLN A 38 3.53 4.30 -5.34
N ILE A 39 4.23 4.38 -6.47
CA ILE A 39 3.68 4.77 -7.78
C ILE A 39 4.09 3.71 -8.79
N ILE A 40 3.11 3.04 -9.38
CA ILE A 40 3.30 2.00 -10.40
C ILE A 40 2.30 2.25 -11.51
N GLU A 41 2.77 2.21 -12.76
CA GLU A 41 1.93 2.21 -13.95
C GLU A 41 2.27 0.96 -14.77
N ALA A 42 1.29 0.08 -14.96
CA ALA A 42 1.44 -1.19 -15.65
C ALA A 42 0.08 -1.69 -16.17
N PRO A 43 0.05 -2.62 -17.14
CA PRO A 43 -1.17 -3.29 -17.55
C PRO A 43 -1.82 -4.03 -16.37
N ALA A 44 -3.15 -3.97 -16.28
CA ALA A 44 -3.90 -4.70 -15.26
C ALA A 44 -3.96 -6.21 -15.60
N VAL A 45 -3.71 -7.05 -14.60
CA VAL A 45 -4.02 -8.48 -14.63
C VAL A 45 -5.16 -8.71 -13.65
N VAL A 46 -6.27 -9.31 -14.09
CA VAL A 46 -7.50 -9.47 -13.31
C VAL A 46 -7.71 -10.94 -12.97
N PHE A 47 -8.00 -11.20 -11.70
CA PHE A 47 -8.32 -12.52 -11.15
C PHE A 47 -9.66 -12.45 -10.42
N GLU A 48 -10.51 -13.46 -10.59
CA GLU A 48 -11.84 -13.50 -9.97
C GLU A 48 -11.79 -14.10 -8.55
N SER A 49 -10.72 -14.84 -8.24
CA SER A 49 -10.47 -15.49 -6.95
C SER A 49 -9.01 -15.43 -6.56
N GLN A 50 -8.73 -15.43 -5.25
CA GLN A 50 -7.37 -15.56 -4.72
C GLN A 50 -6.66 -16.85 -5.19
N HIS A 51 -7.41 -17.90 -5.52
CA HIS A 51 -6.87 -19.18 -5.97
C HIS A 51 -6.37 -19.14 -7.42
N ASP A 52 -6.76 -18.12 -8.19
CA ASP A 52 -6.38 -17.98 -9.61
C ASP A 52 -4.96 -17.42 -9.77
N VAL A 53 -4.38 -16.86 -8.70
CA VAL A 53 -3.05 -16.22 -8.73
C VAL A 53 -1.94 -17.25 -8.89
N LEU A 54 -1.91 -18.30 -8.06
CA LEU A 54 -0.82 -19.29 -8.06
C LEU A 54 -0.66 -20.02 -9.41
N PRO A 55 -1.72 -20.44 -10.12
CA PRO A 55 -1.57 -21.06 -11.45
C PRO A 55 -1.07 -20.13 -12.55
N ALA A 56 -1.14 -18.80 -12.34
CA ALA A 56 -0.74 -17.81 -13.35
C ALA A 56 0.74 -17.42 -13.29
N PHE A 57 1.51 -17.91 -12.31
CA PHE A 57 2.92 -17.58 -12.06
C PHE A 57 3.74 -18.82 -11.67
#